data_AF-A0A849QZF0-F1
#
_entry.id   AF-A0A849QZF0-F1
#
_cell.length_a   1.000
_cell.length_b   1.000
_cell.length_c   1.000
_cell.angle_alpha   90.00
_cell.angle_beta   90.00
_cell.angle_gamma   90.00
#
_symmetry.space_group_name_H-M   'P 1'
#
loop_
_entity.id
_entity.type
_entity.pdbx_description
1 polymer ?
#
loop_
_entity_poly.entity_id
_entity_poly.type
_entity_poly.pdbx_seq_one_letter_code
_entity_poly.pdbx_strand_id
1 'polypeptide(L)' 'MWKELKSIEENGYEIVGPPVAVCHNDSHRALEEEQVSECQFPVRKRRQE' A
#
# COMPACT_ATOMS: atom_id res chain seq x y z
N MET A 1 -5.84 -6.59 -3.21
CA MET A 1 -6.01 -5.12 -3.16
C MET A 1 -7.27 -4.66 -2.42
N TRP A 2 -8.48 -5.11 -2.81
CA TRP A 2 -9.72 -4.70 -2.13
C TRP A 2 -9.84 -5.16 -0.67
N LYS A 3 -9.18 -6.27 -0.31
CA LYS A 3 -9.18 -6.84 1.04
C LYS A 3 -8.33 -6.01 2.00
N GLU A 4 -7.22 -5.49 1.49
CA GLU A 4 -6.24 -4.66 2.18
C GLU A 4 -6.81 -3.26 2.42
N LEU A 5 -7.50 -2.69 1.42
CA LEU A 5 -8.25 -1.42 1.57
C LEU A 5 -9.32 -1.51 2.67
N LYS A 6 -10.10 -2.60 2.67
CA LYS A 6 -11.11 -2.85 3.70
C LYS A 6 -10.50 -2.94 5.11
N SER A 7 -9.33 -3.57 5.22
CA SER A 7 -8.60 -3.67 6.49
C SER A 7 -8.10 -2.32 7.02
N ILE A 8 -7.65 -1.41 6.15
CA ILE A 8 -7.23 -0.06 6.56
C ILE A 8 -8.39 0.67 7.26
N GLU A 9 -9.57 0.60 6.67
CA GLU A 9 -10.76 1.23 7.23
C GLU A 9 -11.24 0.58 8.53
N GLU A 10 -11.26 -0.75 8.58
CA GLU A 10 -11.63 -1.53 9.77
C GLU A 10 -10.69 -1.25 10.95
N ASN A 11 -9.42 -0.95 10.68
CA ASN A 11 -8.43 -0.57 11.69
C ASN A 11 -8.51 0.90 12.15
N GLY A 12 -9.55 1.63 11.73
CA GLY A 12 -9.77 3.01 12.16
C GLY A 12 -8.88 4.03 11.44
N TYR A 13 -8.37 3.69 10.27
CA TYR A 13 -7.68 4.62 9.40
C TYR A 13 -8.59 5.09 8.26
N GLU A 14 -8.27 6.23 7.67
CA GLU A 14 -8.86 6.74 6.44
C GLU A 14 -7.75 7.00 5.43
N ILE A 15 -8.02 6.73 4.15
CA ILE A 15 -7.08 6.99 3.07
C ILE A 15 -7.19 8.46 2.68
N VAL A 16 -6.07 9.18 2.69
CA VAL A 16 -6.03 10.64 2.50
C VAL A 16 -5.36 11.07 1.20
N GLY A 17 -5.09 10.15 0.29
CA GLY A 17 -4.42 10.45 -0.96
C GLY A 17 -4.26 9.23 -1.88
N PRO A 18 -3.64 9.43 -3.05
CA PRO A 18 -3.42 8.35 -4.01
C PRO A 18 -2.39 7.34 -3.49
N PRO A 19 -2.50 6.06 -3.89
CA PRO A 19 -1.48 5.07 -3.59
C PRO A 19 -0.16 5.36 -4.31
N VAL A 20 0.94 4.90 -3.71
CA VAL A 20 2.29 4.97 -4.29
C VAL A 20 2.80 3.56 -4.50
N ALA A 21 3.29 3.28 -5.71
CA ALA A 21 3.99 2.04 -6.01
C ALA A 21 5.49 2.24 -5.76
N VAL A 22 6.10 1.31 -5.04
CA VAL A 22 7.54 1.28 -4.78
C VAL A 22 8.09 -0.03 -5.35
N CYS A 23 9.01 0.06 -6.31
CA CYS A 23 9.72 -1.09 -6.85
C CYS A 23 11.08 -1.18 -6.15
N HIS A 24 11.32 -2.27 -5.43
CA HIS A 24 12.54 -2.42 -4.62
C HIS A 24 13.73 -2.95 -5.42
N ASN A 25 13.47 -3.52 -6.58
CA ASN A 25 14.48 -4.00 -7.49
C ASN A 25 14.22 -3.54 -8.93
N ASP A 26 15.30 -3.43 -9.69
CA ASP A 26 15.25 -3.04 -11.09
C ASP A 26 14.55 -4.13 -11.90
N SER A 27 13.36 -3.81 -12.40
CA SER A 27 12.51 -4.70 -13.19
C SER A 27 13.17 -5.20 -14.47
N HIS A 28 14.21 -4.51 -14.96
CA HIS A 28 14.96 -4.92 -16.15
C HIS A 28 16.16 -5.81 -15.84
N ARG A 29 16.53 -5.99 -14.56
CA ARG A 29 17.68 -6.78 -14.14
C ARG A 29 17.30 -7.98 -13.28
N ALA A 30 16.27 -7.87 -12.45
CA ALA A 30 15.81 -8.96 -11.59
C ALA A 30 15.03 -10.00 -12.38
N LEU A 31 15.15 -11.28 -12.00
CA LEU A 31 14.27 -12.34 -12.47
C LEU A 31 12.84 -12.05 -11.99
N GLU A 32 11.83 -12.50 -12.73
CA GLU A 32 10.42 -12.23 -12.43
C GLU A 32 10.03 -12.72 -11.02
N GLU A 33 10.49 -13.90 -10.63
CA GLU A 33 10.29 -14.50 -9.31
C GLU A 33 10.95 -13.73 -8.15
N GLU A 34 11.96 -12.92 -8.47
CA GLU A 34 12.66 -12.09 -7.50
C GLU A 34 12.07 -10.68 -7.42
N GLN A 35 11.16 -10.28 -8.32
CA GLN A 35 10.61 -8.93 -8.33
C GLN A 35 9.78 -8.65 -7.08
N VAL A 36 10.15 -7.59 -6.36
CA VAL A 36 9.45 -7.15 -5.15
C VAL A 36 8.98 -5.72 -5.35
N SER A 37 7.67 -5.53 -5.20
CA SER A 37 7.06 -4.21 -5.18
C SER A 37 6.08 -4.08 -4.02
N GLU A 38 5.92 -2.85 -3.56
CA GLU A 38 4.95 -2.48 -2.53
C GLU A 38 3.95 -1.48 -3.09
N CYS A 39 2.71 -1.59 -2.61
CA CYS A 39 1.69 -0.57 -2.80
C CYS A 39 1.42 0.07 -1.44
N GLN A 40 1.78 1.34 -1.30
CA GLN A 40 1.64 2.09 -0.07
C GLN A 40 0.46 3.07 -0.16
N PHE A 41 -0.36 3.13 0.88
CA PHE A 41 -1.51 4.03 0.95
C PHE A 41 -1.25 5.11 2.01
N PRO A 42 -1.32 6.41 1.65
CA PRO A 42 -1.25 7.46 2.65
C PRO A 42 -2.53 7.44 3.50
N VAL A 43 -2.36 7.24 4.80
CA VAL A 43 -3.48 7.10 5.73
C VAL A 43 -3.39 8.06 6.90
N ARG A 44 -4.54 8.43 7.45
CA ARG A 44 -4.68 9.18 8.70
C ARG A 44 -5.50 8.36 9.69
N LYS A 45 -5.11 8.38 10.97
CA LYS A 45 -5.91 7.74 12.03
C LYS A 45 -7.16 8.57 12.29
N ARG A 46 -8.33 7.95 12.25
CA ARG A 46 -9.58 8.60 12.64
C ARG A 46 -9.51 8.95 14.12
N ARG A 47 -9.89 10.18 14.48
CA ARG A 47 -10.09 10.53 15.88
C ARG A 47 -11.36 9.80 16.34
N GLN A 48 -11.26 9.01 17.41
CA GLN A 48 -12.46 8.54 18.11
C GLN A 48 -12.98 9.74 18.90
N GLU A 49 -14.17 10.22 18.53
CA GLU A 49 -14.95 11.17 19.34
C GLU A 49 -15.65 10.45 20.49
#